data_AF-A0A225WP68-F1
#
_entry.id   AF-A0A225WP68-F1
#
_cell.length_a   1.000
_cell.length_b   1.000
_cell.length_c   1.000
_cell.angle_alpha   90.00
_cell.angle_beta   90.00
_cell.angle_gamma   90.00
#
_symmetry.space_group_name_H-M   'P 1'
#
loop_
_entity.id
_entity.type
_entity.pdbx_description
1 polymer ?
#
loop_
_entity_poly.entity_id
_entity_poly.type
_entity_poly.pdbx_seq_one_letter_code
_entity_poly.pdbx_strand_id
1 'polypeptide(L)'
;MYEGFLPIASDFQGQCFLLPKLHRQRCVLLIQPHAPEHVPKIVRKRAKKFKFVLNRDFDAVVEGCHEKHGIPWLYPPIVESFKTLFQAGDDGVELYPGIKVRFFTVELYDVATDTIVAGELGYTVGSVYTSLTGFSRANGAGTVQLHALSKFLYLAGFKVWDLGMSMDYKMSLGAKDLDRDDFLEHLYKWRSHETLMKLEESKNEGDVLVGVVSKALFDNARLPFGTTKRNEEVNGDMQNDTEDTGEEGVKQSDDKRDTSTEDKREAGAKRKLSSDEEQQGEEKKGKSEADATSPAKADTQVNVEDDSSRTD
;
A
#
# COMPACT_ATOMS: atom_id res chain seq x y z
N MET A 1 -8.80 6.18 -10.82
CA MET A 1 -7.55 5.45 -11.05
C MET A 1 -6.60 6.23 -11.96
N TYR A 2 -6.81 6.31 -13.28
CA TYR A 2 -5.89 6.98 -14.24
C TYR A 2 -5.58 8.46 -13.91
N GLU A 3 -6.57 9.23 -13.46
CA GLU A 3 -6.42 10.65 -13.06
C GLU A 3 -6.12 10.84 -11.56
N GLY A 4 -5.62 9.81 -10.87
CA GLY A 4 -5.15 9.94 -9.48
C GLY A 4 -6.25 10.01 -8.40
N PHE A 5 -7.49 9.67 -8.76
CA PHE A 5 -8.58 9.45 -7.81
C PHE A 5 -8.61 8.00 -7.32
N LEU A 6 -8.90 7.82 -6.02
CA LEU A 6 -9.15 6.50 -5.46
C LEU A 6 -10.63 6.12 -5.67
N PRO A 7 -10.91 4.92 -6.20
CA PRO A 7 -12.28 4.43 -6.34
C PRO A 7 -12.78 3.96 -4.97
N ILE A 8 -13.80 4.65 -4.44
CA ILE A 8 -14.53 4.22 -3.24
C ILE A 8 -16.01 4.15 -3.57
N ALA A 9 -16.80 3.50 -2.72
CA ALA A 9 -18.25 3.58 -2.83
C ALA A 9 -18.88 4.02 -1.51
N SER A 10 -20.12 4.50 -1.60
CA SER A 10 -20.96 4.85 -0.45
C SER A 10 -22.38 4.37 -0.69
N ASP A 11 -23.02 3.85 0.34
CA ASP A 11 -24.45 3.55 0.32
C ASP A 11 -25.27 4.79 0.69
N PHE A 12 -26.34 5.03 -0.05
CA PHE A 12 -27.38 5.99 0.32
C PHE A 12 -28.74 5.44 -0.10
N GLN A 13 -29.63 5.24 0.89
CA GLN A 13 -30.99 4.71 0.70
C GLN A 13 -31.03 3.35 -0.02
N GLY A 14 -30.06 2.46 0.29
CA GLY A 14 -29.98 1.12 -0.33
C GLY A 14 -29.44 1.13 -1.75
N GLN A 15 -28.94 2.28 -2.23
CA GLN A 15 -28.25 2.40 -3.50
C GLN A 15 -26.77 2.71 -3.26
N CYS A 16 -25.90 1.95 -3.93
CA CYS A 16 -24.46 2.11 -3.85
C CYS A 16 -23.96 3.04 -4.97
N PHE A 17 -23.22 4.08 -4.60
CA PHE A 17 -22.65 5.07 -5.52
C PHE A 17 -21.14 4.94 -5.57
N LEU A 18 -20.57 4.81 -6.77
CA LEU A 18 -19.13 4.93 -6.99
C LEU A 18 -18.72 6.40 -6.89
N LEU A 19 -17.78 6.71 -6.00
CA LEU A 19 -17.29 8.06 -5.76
C LEU A 19 -15.78 8.14 -6.00
N PRO A 20 -15.30 9.14 -6.75
CA PRO A 20 -13.86 9.39 -6.91
C PRO A 20 -13.32 10.12 -5.67
N LYS A 21 -12.68 9.40 -4.74
CA LYS A 21 -12.08 10.03 -3.55
C LYS A 21 -10.84 10.84 -3.95
N LEU A 22 -10.89 12.12 -3.64
CA LEU A 22 -9.81 13.08 -3.78
C LEU A 22 -9.07 13.20 -2.45
N HIS A 23 -7.80 12.82 -2.38
CA HIS A 23 -6.94 13.29 -1.30
C HIS A 23 -6.17 14.52 -1.78
N ARG A 24 -6.06 15.52 -0.90
CA ARG A 24 -5.26 16.73 -1.14
C ARG A 24 -3.78 16.50 -0.88
N GLN A 25 -3.45 15.48 -0.08
CA GLN A 25 -2.11 14.98 0.14
C GLN A 25 -2.08 13.48 -0.10
N ARG A 26 -0.98 12.98 -0.67
CA ARG A 26 -0.79 11.56 -0.95
C ARG A 26 0.51 11.06 -0.32
N CYS A 27 0.38 10.03 0.49
CA CYS A 27 1.52 9.29 1.03
C CYS A 27 2.05 8.37 -0.07
N VAL A 28 3.30 8.57 -0.49
CA VAL A 28 3.92 7.83 -1.59
C VAL A 28 5.32 7.38 -1.24
N LEU A 29 5.72 6.24 -1.77
CA LEU A 29 7.11 5.82 -1.82
C LEU A 29 7.64 6.01 -3.26
N LEU A 30 8.68 6.84 -3.41
CA LEU A 30 9.37 7.01 -4.70
C LEU A 30 10.53 6.03 -4.80
N ILE A 31 10.38 5.04 -5.67
CA ILE A 31 11.31 3.92 -5.76
C ILE A 31 12.60 4.36 -6.46
N GLN A 32 13.71 4.32 -5.73
CA GLN A 32 15.02 4.71 -6.24
C GLN A 32 15.72 3.53 -6.95
N PRO A 33 16.18 3.66 -8.20
CA PRO A 33 16.73 2.53 -8.96
C PRO A 33 17.95 1.85 -8.33
N HIS A 34 18.80 2.61 -7.65
CA HIS A 34 20.07 2.12 -7.10
C HIS A 34 20.07 2.03 -5.57
N ALA A 35 18.93 2.29 -4.91
CA ALA A 35 18.81 2.28 -3.46
C ALA A 35 17.47 1.61 -3.09
N PRO A 36 17.41 0.27 -3.01
CA PRO A 36 16.22 -0.40 -2.52
C PRO A 36 15.97 -0.03 -1.05
N GLU A 37 14.70 -0.01 -0.65
CA GLU A 37 14.35 0.33 0.72
C GLU A 37 14.97 -0.63 1.75
N HIS A 38 15.39 -0.05 2.87
CA HIS A 38 15.98 -0.82 3.96
C HIS A 38 14.94 -1.74 4.60
N VAL A 39 15.27 -3.03 4.68
CA VAL A 39 14.43 -4.03 5.38
C VAL A 39 15.02 -4.33 6.76
N PRO A 40 14.33 -3.99 7.86
CA PRO A 40 14.83 -4.22 9.21
C PRO A 40 15.16 -5.70 9.48
N LYS A 41 16.22 -5.94 10.27
CA LYS A 41 16.70 -7.30 10.61
C LYS A 41 15.59 -8.20 11.17
N ILE A 42 14.71 -7.65 12.01
CA ILE A 42 13.58 -8.39 12.60
C ILE A 42 12.56 -8.83 11.53
N VAL A 43 12.29 -7.98 10.53
CA VAL A 43 11.41 -8.29 9.40
C VAL A 43 12.05 -9.39 8.55
N ARG A 44 13.34 -9.26 8.19
CA ARG A 44 14.09 -10.29 7.46
C ARG A 44 14.08 -11.65 8.16
N LYS A 45 14.19 -11.68 9.50
CA LYS A 45 14.13 -12.91 10.29
C LYS A 45 12.74 -13.57 10.19
N ARG A 46 11.67 -12.79 10.28
CA ARG A 46 10.28 -13.28 10.20
C ARG A 46 9.89 -13.75 8.79
N ALA A 47 10.44 -13.12 7.76
CA ALA A 47 10.15 -13.37 6.34
C ALA A 47 10.31 -14.82 5.87
N LYS A 48 11.09 -15.66 6.57
CA LYS A 48 11.24 -17.09 6.26
C LYS A 48 9.94 -17.88 6.45
N LYS A 49 9.03 -17.36 7.27
CA LYS A 49 7.76 -18.00 7.60
C LYS A 49 6.66 -17.72 6.58
N PHE A 50 6.90 -16.80 5.64
CA PHE A 50 5.86 -16.32 4.75
C PHE A 50 6.26 -16.47 3.27
N LYS A 51 5.26 -16.78 2.43
CA LYS A 51 5.35 -16.69 0.97
C LYS A 51 4.58 -15.45 0.52
N PHE A 52 5.23 -14.65 -0.31
CA PHE A 52 4.61 -13.56 -1.07
C PHE A 52 3.98 -14.14 -2.33
N VAL A 53 2.71 -13.86 -2.55
CA VAL A 53 1.92 -14.40 -3.67
C VAL A 53 1.11 -13.27 -4.31
N LEU A 54 0.94 -13.30 -5.63
CA LEU A 54 0.05 -12.41 -6.36
C LEU A 54 -1.11 -13.19 -6.95
N ASN A 55 -2.30 -12.57 -6.95
CA ASN A 55 -3.45 -13.00 -7.73
C ASN A 55 -3.93 -14.44 -7.49
N ARG A 56 -3.70 -15.00 -6.30
CA ARG A 56 -4.10 -16.38 -5.98
C ARG A 56 -5.54 -16.44 -5.49
N ASP A 57 -5.94 -15.53 -4.59
CA ASP A 57 -7.26 -15.60 -3.96
C ASP A 57 -7.89 -14.21 -3.75
N PHE A 58 -8.60 -13.73 -4.78
CA PHE A 58 -9.29 -12.45 -4.73
C PHE A 58 -10.35 -12.38 -3.62
N ASP A 59 -11.16 -13.43 -3.51
CA ASP A 59 -12.31 -13.45 -2.60
C ASP A 59 -11.84 -13.50 -1.14
N ALA A 60 -10.80 -14.29 -0.81
CA ALA A 60 -10.23 -14.33 0.53
C ALA A 60 -9.56 -13.00 0.94
N VAL A 61 -9.02 -12.23 -0.01
CA VAL A 61 -8.47 -10.89 0.28
C VAL A 61 -9.59 -9.89 0.58
N VAL A 62 -10.67 -9.92 -0.20
CA VAL A 62 -11.86 -9.09 0.07
C VAL A 62 -12.45 -9.42 1.45
N GLU A 63 -12.62 -10.71 1.75
CA GLU A 63 -13.11 -11.19 3.04
C GLU A 63 -12.20 -10.70 4.19
N GLY A 64 -10.88 -10.86 4.06
CA GLY A 64 -9.94 -10.37 5.08
C GLY A 64 -9.99 -8.86 5.28
N CYS A 65 -10.20 -8.09 4.21
CA CYS A 65 -10.43 -6.65 4.30
C CYS A 65 -11.76 -6.31 5.01
N HIS A 66 -12.84 -7.05 4.72
CA HIS A 66 -14.13 -6.87 5.39
C HIS A 66 -14.08 -7.26 6.86
N GLU A 67 -13.42 -8.35 7.23
CA GLU A 67 -13.20 -8.75 8.62
C GLU A 67 -12.46 -7.65 9.42
N LYS A 68 -11.44 -7.04 8.80
CA LYS A 68 -10.59 -6.06 9.50
C LYS A 68 -11.25 -4.69 9.64
N HIS A 69 -11.98 -4.24 8.62
CA HIS A 69 -12.45 -2.85 8.51
C HIS A 69 -13.98 -2.71 8.45
N GLY A 70 -14.72 -3.80 8.41
CA GLY A 70 -16.12 -3.80 7.99
C GLY A 70 -16.27 -3.49 6.49
N ILE A 71 -17.42 -2.95 6.09
CA ILE A 71 -17.72 -2.55 4.70
C ILE A 71 -17.92 -1.02 4.62
N PRO A 72 -16.90 -0.20 4.94
CA PRO A 72 -17.06 1.26 4.98
C PRO A 72 -17.15 1.87 3.58
N TRP A 73 -16.56 1.20 2.58
CA TRP A 73 -16.58 1.64 1.18
C TRP A 73 -16.49 0.50 0.17
N LEU A 74 -16.00 -0.67 0.58
CA LEU A 74 -15.78 -1.84 -0.28
C LEU A 74 -17.08 -2.67 -0.42
N TYR A 75 -18.17 -2.02 -0.82
CA TYR A 75 -19.48 -2.65 -0.98
C TYR A 75 -19.50 -3.70 -2.11
N PRO A 76 -20.45 -4.66 -2.10
CA PRO A 76 -20.50 -5.70 -3.12
C PRO A 76 -20.45 -5.20 -4.58
N PRO A 77 -21.15 -4.12 -4.99
CA PRO A 77 -21.08 -3.63 -6.37
C PRO A 77 -19.68 -3.14 -6.81
N ILE A 78 -18.91 -2.51 -5.90
CA ILE A 78 -17.54 -2.09 -6.21
C ILE A 78 -16.57 -3.28 -6.17
N VAL A 79 -16.82 -4.29 -5.32
CA VAL A 79 -16.08 -5.56 -5.34
C VAL A 79 -16.24 -6.25 -6.69
N GLU A 80 -17.45 -6.36 -7.23
CA GLU A 80 -17.69 -6.93 -8.57
C GLU A 80 -16.98 -6.15 -9.68
N SER A 81 -16.94 -4.82 -9.57
CA SER A 81 -16.20 -3.97 -10.49
C SER A 81 -14.69 -4.25 -10.43
N PHE A 82 -14.13 -4.42 -9.22
CA PHE A 82 -12.73 -4.80 -9.04
C PHE A 82 -12.44 -6.22 -9.52
N LYS A 83 -13.36 -7.16 -9.32
CA LYS A 83 -13.25 -8.53 -9.80
C LYS A 83 -13.20 -8.58 -11.33
N THR A 84 -13.97 -7.72 -11.99
CA THR A 84 -13.91 -7.54 -13.46
C THR A 84 -12.52 -7.07 -13.90
N LEU A 85 -11.93 -6.06 -13.22
CA LEU A 85 -10.58 -5.59 -13.51
C LEU A 85 -9.50 -6.66 -13.21
N PHE A 86 -9.69 -7.45 -12.16
CA PHE A 86 -8.80 -8.53 -11.75
C PHE A 86 -8.79 -9.67 -12.78
N GLN A 87 -9.97 -10.06 -13.28
CA GLN A 87 -10.12 -11.10 -14.28
C GLN A 87 -9.51 -10.75 -15.64
N ALA A 88 -9.29 -9.47 -15.93
CA ALA A 88 -8.54 -9.04 -17.12
C ALA A 88 -7.04 -9.39 -17.04
N GLY A 89 -6.52 -9.76 -15.86
CA GLY A 89 -5.16 -10.25 -15.68
C GLY A 89 -4.08 -9.32 -16.25
N ASP A 90 -3.09 -9.92 -16.91
CA ASP A 90 -2.00 -9.19 -17.55
C ASP A 90 -2.43 -8.37 -18.77
N ASP A 91 -3.57 -8.71 -19.39
CA ASP A 91 -4.10 -7.94 -20.51
C ASP A 91 -4.60 -6.58 -20.04
N GLY A 92 -5.12 -6.52 -18.80
CA GLY A 92 -5.68 -5.33 -18.19
C GLY A 92 -6.91 -4.79 -18.91
N VAL A 93 -7.48 -3.70 -18.38
CA VAL A 93 -8.58 -2.98 -19.02
C VAL A 93 -8.04 -1.68 -19.60
N GLU A 94 -8.17 -1.53 -20.92
CA GLU A 94 -7.78 -0.32 -21.63
C GLU A 94 -8.82 0.78 -21.41
N LEU A 95 -8.40 1.89 -20.80
CA LEU A 95 -9.26 3.05 -20.55
C LEU A 95 -9.01 4.19 -21.55
N TYR A 96 -7.78 4.28 -22.03
CA TYR A 96 -7.31 5.23 -23.05
C TYR A 96 -6.40 4.48 -24.00
N PRO A 97 -6.26 4.91 -25.27
CA PRO A 97 -5.38 4.25 -26.23
C PRO A 97 -3.98 4.00 -25.68
N GLY A 98 -3.60 2.74 -25.56
CA GLY A 98 -2.30 2.28 -25.04
C GLY A 98 -2.14 2.35 -23.52
N ILE A 99 -3.17 2.73 -22.76
CA ILE A 99 -3.12 2.79 -21.30
C ILE A 99 -4.07 1.78 -20.67
N LYS A 100 -3.47 0.86 -19.92
CA LYS A 100 -4.16 -0.23 -19.24
C LYS A 100 -4.14 -0.04 -17.72
N VAL A 101 -5.28 -0.32 -17.11
CA VAL A 101 -5.41 -0.50 -15.66
C VAL A 101 -5.43 -1.99 -15.38
N ARG A 102 -4.65 -2.42 -14.40
CA ARG A 102 -4.61 -3.82 -13.94
C ARG A 102 -4.84 -3.88 -12.45
N PHE A 103 -5.61 -4.85 -12.00
CA PHE A 103 -5.97 -5.00 -10.60
C PHE A 103 -5.32 -6.26 -10.02
N PHE A 104 -4.88 -6.16 -8.78
CA PHE A 104 -4.07 -7.19 -8.13
C PHE A 104 -4.56 -7.47 -6.73
N THR A 105 -4.42 -8.74 -6.33
CA THR A 105 -4.21 -9.08 -4.93
C THR A 105 -2.73 -9.26 -4.67
N VAL A 106 -2.28 -8.74 -3.53
CA VAL A 106 -0.97 -9.05 -2.97
C VAL A 106 -1.20 -9.77 -1.67
N GLU A 107 -0.66 -10.97 -1.54
CA GLU A 107 -1.00 -11.91 -0.47
C GLU A 107 0.25 -12.41 0.24
N LEU A 108 0.13 -12.65 1.54
CA LEU A 108 1.11 -13.38 2.33
C LEU A 108 0.48 -14.66 2.87
N TYR A 109 1.12 -15.79 2.59
CA TYR A 109 0.76 -17.10 3.13
C TYR A 109 1.77 -17.57 4.16
N ASP A 110 1.30 -18.18 5.24
CA ASP A 110 2.19 -18.91 6.15
C ASP A 110 2.74 -20.17 5.46
N VAL A 111 4.05 -20.37 5.51
CA VAL A 111 4.73 -21.48 4.82
C VAL A 111 4.33 -22.84 5.40
N ALA A 112 4.05 -22.93 6.70
CA ALA A 112 3.78 -24.19 7.38
C ALA A 112 2.32 -24.64 7.18
N THR A 113 1.38 -23.70 7.16
CA THR A 113 -0.05 -24.00 7.07
C THR A 113 -0.67 -23.74 5.69
N ASP A 114 0.03 -23.02 4.81
CA ASP A 114 -0.47 -22.51 3.53
C ASP A 114 -1.77 -21.70 3.68
N THR A 115 -1.93 -21.00 4.80
CA THR A 115 -3.08 -20.12 5.05
C THR A 115 -2.71 -18.67 4.79
N ILE A 116 -3.63 -17.90 4.22
CA ILE A 116 -3.46 -16.45 4.01
C ILE A 116 -3.47 -15.70 5.36
N VAL A 117 -2.36 -15.00 5.65
CA VAL A 117 -2.13 -14.30 6.92
C VAL A 117 -2.08 -12.78 6.79
N ALA A 118 -1.94 -12.27 5.57
CA ALA A 118 -2.12 -10.87 5.23
C ALA A 118 -2.44 -10.76 3.74
N GLY A 119 -3.09 -9.66 3.35
CA GLY A 119 -3.29 -9.37 1.94
C GLY A 119 -3.70 -7.92 1.70
N GLU A 120 -3.63 -7.48 0.45
CA GLU A 120 -4.18 -6.20 0.01
C GLU A 120 -4.73 -6.24 -1.41
N LEU A 121 -5.70 -5.36 -1.66
CA LEU A 121 -6.16 -5.00 -3.00
C LEU A 121 -5.36 -3.79 -3.47
N GLY A 122 -4.90 -3.83 -4.71
CA GLY A 122 -4.23 -2.72 -5.36
C GLY A 122 -4.40 -2.74 -6.87
N TYR A 123 -3.98 -1.67 -7.53
CA TYR A 123 -4.01 -1.59 -8.98
C TYR A 123 -2.76 -0.91 -9.52
N THR A 124 -2.48 -1.11 -10.82
CA THR A 124 -1.42 -0.39 -11.51
C THR A 124 -1.97 0.47 -12.65
N VAL A 125 -1.26 1.56 -12.89
CA VAL A 125 -1.37 2.39 -14.09
C VAL A 125 0.05 2.73 -14.53
N GLY A 126 0.53 2.12 -15.61
CA GLY A 126 1.95 2.19 -15.98
C GLY A 126 2.87 1.70 -14.86
N SER A 127 3.91 2.47 -14.53
CA SER A 127 4.89 2.15 -13.48
C SER A 127 4.48 2.65 -12.08
N VAL A 128 3.19 2.91 -11.87
CA VAL A 128 2.62 3.31 -10.58
C VAL A 128 1.76 2.19 -10.04
N TYR A 129 2.04 1.74 -8.81
CA TYR A 129 1.19 0.82 -8.06
C TYR A 129 0.46 1.60 -6.95
N THR A 130 -0.85 1.42 -6.82
CA THR A 130 -1.68 2.06 -5.80
C THR A 130 -2.28 1.00 -4.89
N SER A 131 -1.96 1.04 -3.60
CA SER A 131 -2.62 0.24 -2.57
C SER A 131 -3.99 0.84 -2.23
N LEU A 132 -5.03 0.02 -2.13
CA LEU A 132 -6.38 0.46 -1.77
C LEU A 132 -6.69 0.16 -0.30
N THR A 133 -6.66 -1.12 0.05
CA THR A 133 -6.98 -1.62 1.39
C THR A 133 -6.33 -2.99 1.58
N GLY A 134 -6.00 -3.30 2.82
CA GLY A 134 -5.39 -4.57 3.17
C GLY A 134 -5.69 -4.98 4.61
N PHE A 135 -5.30 -6.19 4.96
CA PHE A 135 -5.52 -6.80 6.27
C PHE A 135 -4.30 -7.60 6.70
N SER A 136 -4.23 -7.93 7.99
CA SER A 136 -3.21 -8.80 8.56
C SER A 136 -3.80 -9.57 9.73
N ARG A 137 -3.69 -10.89 9.72
CA ARG A 137 -4.19 -11.82 10.75
C ARG A 137 -3.09 -12.33 11.68
N ALA A 138 -1.82 -12.32 11.25
CA ALA A 138 -0.69 -12.81 12.05
C ALA A 138 0.28 -11.69 12.47
N ASN A 139 0.94 -11.87 13.63
CA ASN A 139 1.87 -10.88 14.17
C ASN A 139 3.04 -10.61 13.20
N GLY A 140 3.13 -9.37 12.73
CA GLY A 140 4.16 -8.91 11.81
C GLY A 140 3.98 -9.36 10.37
N ALA A 141 2.90 -10.08 10.02
CA ALA A 141 2.63 -10.45 8.63
C ALA A 141 2.42 -9.19 7.78
N GLY A 142 1.60 -8.23 8.22
CA GLY A 142 1.43 -6.94 7.53
C GLY A 142 2.74 -6.16 7.32
N THR A 143 3.62 -6.14 8.32
CA THR A 143 4.95 -5.50 8.16
C THR A 143 5.83 -6.24 7.17
N VAL A 144 5.83 -7.58 7.19
CA VAL A 144 6.58 -8.36 6.18
C VAL A 144 6.00 -8.14 4.80
N GLN A 145 4.67 -8.12 4.64
CA GLN A 145 3.99 -7.83 3.38
C GLN A 145 4.42 -6.48 2.82
N LEU A 146 4.39 -5.43 3.63
CA LEU A 146 4.76 -4.08 3.22
C LEU A 146 6.18 -4.02 2.66
N HIS A 147 7.16 -4.61 3.36
CA HIS A 147 8.54 -4.67 2.88
C HIS A 147 8.71 -5.62 1.69
N ALA A 148 8.00 -6.75 1.65
CA ALA A 148 8.05 -7.71 0.54
C ALA A 148 7.53 -7.06 -0.76
N LEU A 149 6.40 -6.36 -0.67
CA LEU A 149 5.85 -5.60 -1.79
C LEU A 149 6.76 -4.45 -2.20
N SER A 150 7.34 -3.70 -1.25
CA SER A 150 8.36 -2.66 -1.55
C SER A 150 9.51 -3.23 -2.40
N LYS A 151 10.08 -4.35 -1.94
CA LYS A 151 11.19 -5.01 -2.62
C LYS A 151 10.77 -5.59 -3.96
N PHE A 152 9.57 -6.15 -4.06
CA PHE A 152 9.02 -6.67 -5.29
C PHE A 152 8.83 -5.56 -6.34
N LEU A 153 8.17 -4.45 -5.98
CA LEU A 153 7.95 -3.30 -6.86
C LEU A 153 9.28 -2.71 -7.36
N TYR A 154 10.28 -2.63 -6.47
CA TYR A 154 11.65 -2.29 -6.86
C TYR A 154 12.20 -3.25 -7.91
N LEU A 155 12.16 -4.56 -7.69
CA LEU A 155 12.70 -5.54 -8.65
C LEU A 155 11.94 -5.51 -10.00
N ALA A 156 10.62 -5.36 -9.96
CA ALA A 156 9.77 -5.28 -11.14
C ALA A 156 9.93 -3.98 -11.95
N GLY A 157 10.59 -2.95 -11.40
CA GLY A 157 10.89 -1.72 -12.14
C GLY A 157 9.93 -0.56 -11.92
N PHE A 158 8.97 -0.68 -10.98
CA PHE A 158 8.04 0.39 -10.62
C PHE A 158 8.76 1.64 -10.13
N LYS A 159 8.11 2.79 -10.29
CA LYS A 159 8.68 4.11 -9.95
C LYS A 159 7.99 4.76 -8.78
N VAL A 160 6.70 4.49 -8.61
CA VAL A 160 5.88 5.09 -7.56
C VAL A 160 5.02 4.00 -6.94
N TRP A 161 5.03 3.96 -5.61
CA TRP A 161 4.02 3.25 -4.85
C TRP A 161 3.16 4.29 -4.11
N ASP A 162 1.93 4.45 -4.57
CA ASP A 162 0.90 5.24 -3.92
C ASP A 162 0.28 4.44 -2.77
N LEU A 163 0.52 4.91 -1.55
CA LEU A 163 0.04 4.28 -0.32
C LEU A 163 -1.26 4.93 0.17
N GLY A 164 -1.81 5.95 -0.50
CA GLY A 164 -3.02 6.64 -0.07
C GLY A 164 -2.78 7.63 1.08
N MET A 165 -3.39 7.38 2.23
CA MET A 165 -3.28 8.29 3.41
C MET A 165 -2.01 8.02 4.22
N SER A 166 -1.45 9.08 4.81
CA SER A 166 -0.29 9.01 5.69
C SER A 166 -0.58 8.21 6.96
N MET A 167 0.37 7.38 7.35
CA MET A 167 0.38 6.60 8.60
C MET A 167 1.83 6.34 9.01
N ASP A 168 2.13 6.31 10.31
CA ASP A 168 3.50 6.21 10.83
C ASP A 168 4.30 5.04 10.25
N TYR A 169 3.67 3.88 10.09
CA TYR A 169 4.35 2.70 9.56
C TYR A 169 4.73 2.86 8.08
N LYS A 170 4.02 3.68 7.30
CA LYS A 170 4.36 4.00 5.90
C LYS A 170 5.55 4.96 5.87
N MET A 171 5.56 5.96 6.73
CA MET A 171 6.69 6.87 6.87
C MET A 171 7.97 6.11 7.28
N SER A 172 7.84 5.10 8.15
CA SER A 172 8.95 4.24 8.54
C SER A 172 9.52 3.37 7.40
N LEU A 173 8.74 3.15 6.33
CA LEU A 173 9.19 2.47 5.11
C LEU A 173 10.08 3.37 4.24
N GLY A 174 10.06 4.69 4.46
CA GLY A 174 10.66 5.69 3.58
C GLY A 174 9.65 6.46 2.73
N ALA A 175 8.33 6.27 2.96
CA ALA A 175 7.32 7.06 2.28
C ALA A 175 7.38 8.53 2.68
N LYS A 176 6.83 9.39 1.82
CA LYS A 176 6.69 10.83 2.04
C LYS A 176 5.28 11.28 1.67
N ASP A 177 4.81 12.31 2.33
CA ASP A 177 3.59 12.99 1.93
C ASP A 177 3.92 14.03 0.85
N LEU A 178 3.17 13.95 -0.25
CA LEU A 178 3.20 14.92 -1.33
C LEU A 178 1.87 15.66 -1.36
N ASP A 179 1.91 16.95 -1.65
CA ASP A 179 0.70 17.66 -2.04
C ASP A 179 0.18 17.11 -3.37
N ARG A 180 -1.12 17.35 -3.63
CA ARG A 180 -1.81 16.76 -4.78
C ARG A 180 -1.11 17.03 -6.10
N ASP A 181 -0.64 18.24 -6.32
CA ASP A 181 -0.03 18.64 -7.59
C ASP A 181 1.29 17.87 -7.81
N ASP A 182 2.16 17.81 -6.80
CA ASP A 182 3.40 17.01 -6.83
C ASP A 182 3.13 15.51 -7.06
N PHE A 183 2.08 14.97 -6.42
CA PHE A 183 1.65 13.59 -6.66
C PHE A 183 1.22 13.40 -8.12
N LEU A 184 0.43 14.32 -8.67
CA LEU A 184 -0.04 14.24 -10.05
C LEU A 184 1.09 14.38 -11.05
N GLU A 185 2.11 15.19 -10.79
CA GLU A 185 3.32 15.24 -11.62
C GLU A 185 4.00 13.87 -11.73
N HIS A 186 4.17 13.19 -10.59
CA HIS A 186 4.72 11.83 -10.57
C HIS A 186 3.80 10.82 -11.28
N LEU A 187 2.49 10.87 -11.03
CA LEU A 187 1.53 9.99 -11.68
C LEU A 187 1.55 10.18 -13.20
N TYR A 188 1.46 11.40 -13.69
CA TYR A 188 1.39 11.70 -15.13
C TYR A 188 2.70 11.37 -15.84
N LYS A 189 3.83 11.55 -15.16
CA LYS A 189 5.14 11.11 -15.68
C LYS A 189 5.19 9.61 -15.89
N TRP A 190 4.68 8.81 -14.95
CA TRP A 190 4.91 7.36 -14.93
C TRP A 190 3.73 6.50 -15.41
N ARG A 191 2.52 7.04 -15.52
CA ARG A 191 1.34 6.30 -15.97
C ARG A 191 1.39 5.85 -17.44
N SER A 192 2.24 6.47 -18.25
CA SER A 192 2.49 6.11 -19.65
C SER A 192 3.61 5.07 -19.83
N HIS A 193 4.33 4.72 -18.78
CA HIS A 193 5.44 3.76 -18.84
C HIS A 193 4.92 2.40 -18.38
N GLU A 194 4.72 1.46 -19.29
CA GLU A 194 4.17 0.16 -18.90
C GLU A 194 5.16 -0.63 -18.02
N THR A 195 4.63 -1.26 -16.96
CA THR A 195 5.39 -2.16 -16.08
C THR A 195 4.45 -3.25 -15.59
N LEU A 196 4.89 -4.50 -15.67
CA LEU A 196 4.12 -5.66 -15.23
C LEU A 196 4.53 -6.08 -13.81
N MET A 197 3.58 -6.58 -13.04
CA MET A 197 3.82 -7.17 -11.71
C MET A 197 4.42 -8.57 -11.86
N LYS A 198 5.65 -8.65 -12.39
CA LYS A 198 6.37 -9.92 -12.62
C LYS A 198 7.83 -9.84 -12.19
N LEU A 199 8.39 -11.00 -11.83
CA LEU A 199 9.83 -11.18 -11.68
C LEU A 199 10.44 -11.71 -12.98
N GLU A 200 11.76 -11.64 -13.11
CA GLU A 200 12.43 -12.18 -14.30
C GLU A 200 12.65 -13.69 -14.14
N GLU A 201 11.81 -14.50 -14.79
CA GLU A 201 11.90 -15.96 -14.78
C GLU A 201 13.28 -16.47 -15.23
N SER A 202 13.90 -15.80 -16.22
CA SER A 202 15.24 -16.12 -16.72
C SER A 202 16.34 -16.02 -15.65
N LYS A 203 16.06 -15.39 -14.52
CA LYS A 203 16.97 -15.24 -13.38
C LYS A 203 16.59 -16.12 -12.18
N ASN A 204 15.67 -17.08 -12.36
CA ASN A 204 15.21 -18.00 -11.33
C ASN A 204 14.73 -17.29 -10.05
N GLU A 205 14.08 -16.13 -10.18
CA GLU A 205 13.61 -15.32 -9.05
C GLU A 205 12.36 -15.90 -8.37
N GLY A 206 11.82 -16.98 -8.95
CA GLY A 206 10.58 -17.62 -8.54
C GLY A 206 9.36 -17.07 -9.28
N ASP A 207 8.26 -17.81 -9.20
CA ASP A 207 6.97 -17.41 -9.73
C ASP A 207 6.11 -16.85 -8.60
N VAL A 208 5.72 -15.59 -8.70
CA VAL A 208 4.88 -14.92 -7.70
C VAL A 208 3.42 -15.35 -7.75
N LEU A 209 2.95 -15.99 -8.82
CA LEU A 209 1.62 -16.59 -8.88
C LEU A 209 1.55 -17.89 -8.06
N VAL A 210 2.64 -18.66 -8.04
CA VAL A 210 2.78 -19.86 -7.19
C VAL A 210 3.20 -19.48 -5.76
N GLY A 211 4.04 -18.47 -5.63
CA GLY A 211 4.50 -17.90 -4.38
C GLY A 211 6.00 -18.00 -4.15
N VAL A 212 6.59 -16.89 -3.72
CA VAL A 212 8.03 -16.77 -3.42
C VAL A 212 8.21 -16.56 -1.93
N VAL A 213 9.08 -17.33 -1.28
CA VAL A 213 9.41 -17.10 0.14
C VAL A 213 9.90 -15.66 0.32
N SER A 214 9.27 -14.88 1.20
CA SER A 214 9.53 -13.44 1.30
C SER A 214 11.00 -13.11 1.61
N LYS A 215 11.71 -14.02 2.30
CA LYS A 215 13.16 -13.87 2.50
C LYS A 215 13.94 -13.91 1.18
N ALA A 216 13.56 -14.76 0.22
CA ALA A 216 14.24 -14.84 -1.07
C ALA A 216 14.12 -13.52 -1.85
N LEU A 217 12.95 -12.86 -1.81
CA LEU A 217 12.80 -11.50 -2.35
C LEU A 217 13.79 -10.51 -1.71
N PHE A 218 13.96 -10.57 -0.39
CA PHE A 218 14.86 -9.67 0.34
C PHE A 218 16.34 -9.92 0.08
N ASP A 219 16.72 -11.15 -0.22
CA ASP A 219 18.10 -11.51 -0.53
C ASP A 219 18.45 -11.23 -2.00
N ASN A 220 17.45 -10.96 -2.84
CA ASN A 220 17.67 -10.61 -4.22
C ASN A 220 18.37 -9.23 -4.33
N ALA A 221 19.63 -9.25 -4.80
CA ALA A 221 20.48 -8.07 -4.92
C ALA A 221 20.48 -7.44 -6.34
N ARG A 222 19.65 -7.95 -7.26
CA ARG A 222 19.56 -7.40 -8.62
C ARG A 222 19.01 -5.97 -8.61
N LEU A 223 19.46 -5.17 -9.59
CA LEU A 223 18.87 -3.88 -9.94
C LEU A 223 17.48 -4.04 -10.59
N PRO A 224 16.59 -3.04 -10.49
CA PRO A 224 15.25 -3.07 -11.08
C PRO A 224 15.25 -3.45 -12.55
N PHE A 225 14.13 -3.99 -13.03
CA PHE A 225 13.95 -4.23 -14.46
C PHE A 225 14.11 -2.93 -15.25
N GLY A 226 14.76 -3.00 -16.41
CA GLY A 226 15.01 -1.83 -17.27
C GLY A 226 16.10 -0.87 -16.79
N THR A 227 16.85 -1.19 -15.72
CA THR A 227 18.00 -0.36 -15.30
C THR A 227 19.24 -0.72 -16.12
N THR A 228 19.79 0.23 -16.87
CA THR A 228 21.12 0.06 -17.49
C THR A 228 22.20 0.04 -16.41
N LYS A 229 23.15 -0.89 -16.52
CA LYS A 229 24.34 -0.90 -15.65
C LYS A 229 25.11 0.39 -15.89
N ARG A 230 25.40 1.13 -14.83
CA ARG A 230 26.33 2.27 -14.90
C ARG A 230 27.70 1.66 -15.18
N ASN A 231 28.29 1.90 -16.35
CA ASN A 231 29.68 1.54 -16.60
C ASN A 231 30.53 2.43 -15.68
N GLU A 232 31.04 1.86 -14.60
CA GLU A 232 32.18 2.42 -13.88
C GLU A 232 33.44 2.00 -14.64
N GLU A 233 33.81 2.75 -15.67
CA GLU A 233 35.18 2.78 -16.14
C GLU A 233 35.93 3.88 -15.38
N VAL A 234 36.83 3.38 -14.54
CA VAL A 234 37.86 4.10 -13.80
C VAL A 234 38.81 4.79 -14.78
N ASN A 235 39.22 6.02 -14.49
CA ASN A 235 40.55 6.49 -14.85
C ASN A 235 41.13 7.30 -13.69
N GLY A 236 41.92 6.61 -12.88
CA GLY A 236 43.07 7.21 -12.20
C GLY A 236 44.32 6.70 -12.90
N ASP A 237 45.11 7.59 -13.49
CA ASP A 237 46.53 7.73 -13.16
C ASP A 237 47.13 9.03 -13.70
N MET A 238 48.16 9.47 -12.99
CA MET A 238 48.80 10.79 -12.98
C MET A 238 49.82 11.06 -14.11
N GLN A 239 50.04 12.38 -14.33
CA GLN A 239 51.30 13.11 -14.65
C GLN A 239 51.88 13.13 -16.09
N ASN A 240 52.01 14.34 -16.67
CA ASN A 240 53.28 15.10 -16.70
C ASN A 240 53.12 16.55 -17.20
N ASP A 241 54.05 17.38 -16.72
CA ASP A 241 54.28 18.85 -16.81
C ASP A 241 54.27 19.46 -18.24
N THR A 242 54.11 20.76 -18.51
CA THR A 242 55.02 21.89 -18.19
C THR A 242 54.42 23.25 -18.67
N GLU A 243 54.65 24.35 -17.91
CA GLU A 243 55.03 25.77 -18.29
C GLU A 243 54.28 26.54 -19.42
N ASP A 244 54.00 27.87 -19.44
CA ASP A 244 54.47 29.10 -18.75
C ASP A 244 53.58 30.32 -19.15
N THR A 245 53.72 31.45 -18.42
CA THR A 245 53.37 32.87 -18.67
C THR A 245 51.90 33.32 -18.47
N GLY A 246 51.57 34.42 -17.78
CA GLY A 246 52.32 35.48 -17.10
C GLY A 246 51.34 36.58 -16.59
N GLU A 247 51.80 37.35 -15.59
CA GLU A 247 51.34 38.69 -15.14
C GLU A 247 49.91 38.86 -14.57
N GLU A 248 49.57 39.79 -13.67
CA GLU A 248 50.17 40.58 -12.58
C GLU A 248 48.97 41.32 -11.96
N GLY A 249 48.92 41.56 -10.64
CA GLY A 249 47.82 42.37 -10.07
C GLY A 249 47.75 42.42 -8.55
N VAL A 250 48.04 43.60 -8.01
CA VAL A 250 48.50 43.90 -6.65
C VAL A 250 47.36 44.22 -5.66
N LYS A 251 47.54 43.73 -4.41
CA LYS A 251 47.14 44.24 -3.07
C LYS A 251 45.85 45.05 -2.91
N GLN A 252 45.05 44.68 -1.90
CA GLN A 252 44.92 45.53 -0.70
C GLN A 252 44.41 44.77 0.53
N SER A 253 44.91 45.20 1.67
CA SER A 253 44.77 44.69 3.03
C SER A 253 43.70 45.44 3.81
N ASP A 254 43.55 45.01 5.07
CA ASP A 254 42.92 45.67 6.23
C ASP A 254 41.49 45.22 6.54
N ASP A 255 41.07 45.05 7.78
CA ASP A 255 41.68 44.71 9.07
C ASP A 255 40.49 44.35 9.99
N LYS A 256 40.77 43.52 10.98
CA LYS A 256 40.02 43.11 12.19
C LYS A 256 38.71 43.83 12.54
N ARG A 257 37.76 43.03 13.05
CA ARG A 257 37.50 42.96 14.51
C ARG A 257 36.66 41.77 14.96
N ASP A 258 37.19 41.12 16.00
CA ASP A 258 36.56 40.22 16.96
C ASP A 258 35.24 40.74 17.55
N THR A 259 34.35 39.83 17.95
CA THR A 259 34.05 39.62 19.38
C THR A 259 33.29 38.30 19.60
N SER A 260 33.65 37.71 20.73
CA SER A 260 33.33 36.42 21.31
C SER A 260 31.98 36.36 22.02
N THR A 261 31.50 35.12 22.26
CA THR A 261 31.06 34.51 23.56
C THR A 261 30.15 33.31 23.25
N GLU A 262 30.51 32.05 23.56
CA GLU A 262 30.38 31.35 24.87
C GLU A 262 28.93 31.45 25.43
N ASP A 263 28.20 30.42 25.89
CA ASP A 263 28.56 29.09 26.39
C ASP A 263 27.26 28.28 26.73
N LYS A 264 27.42 26.98 27.03
CA LYS A 264 26.58 26.09 27.91
C LYS A 264 25.30 25.41 27.39
N ARG A 265 25.29 24.06 27.32
CA ARG A 265 24.80 23.02 28.31
C ARG A 265 23.26 23.00 28.43
N GLU A 266 22.51 21.90 28.51
CA GLU A 266 22.76 20.58 29.08
C GLU A 266 21.62 19.61 28.66
N ALA A 267 21.78 18.32 29.00
CA ALA A 267 20.98 17.17 28.62
C ALA A 267 19.58 17.06 29.27
N GLY A 268 18.69 16.28 28.65
CA GLY A 268 17.43 15.81 29.26
C GLY A 268 16.94 14.51 28.62
N ALA A 269 16.92 13.44 29.40
CA ALA A 269 16.61 12.07 28.98
C ALA A 269 15.15 11.65 29.25
N LYS A 270 14.68 10.67 28.46
CA LYS A 270 13.60 9.68 28.73
C LYS A 270 12.16 10.19 28.88
N ARG A 271 11.26 9.73 28.00
CA ARG A 271 10.44 8.52 28.24
C ARG A 271 9.59 8.10 27.03
N LYS A 272 9.50 6.78 26.83
CA LYS A 272 8.52 6.06 26.02
C LYS A 272 7.12 6.27 26.59
N LEU A 273 6.13 6.49 25.72
CA LEU A 273 4.74 6.10 25.94
C LEU A 273 4.22 5.49 24.63
N SER A 274 3.54 4.36 24.80
CA SER A 274 2.85 3.55 23.80
C SER A 274 1.66 4.31 23.23
N SER A 275 1.48 4.27 21.91
CA SER A 275 0.22 4.67 21.26
C SER A 275 -0.66 3.43 21.09
N ASP A 276 -1.67 3.34 21.95
CA ASP A 276 -2.86 2.55 21.71
C ASP A 276 -3.80 3.29 20.75
N GLU A 277 -4.63 2.49 20.11
CA GLU A 277 -5.44 2.71 18.91
C GLU A 277 -6.48 3.84 19.07
N GLU A 278 -6.54 4.77 18.10
CA GLU A 278 -7.68 5.68 17.94
C GLU A 278 -8.70 5.10 16.96
N GLN A 279 -9.83 4.66 17.51
CA GLN A 279 -11.11 4.54 16.82
C GLN A 279 -11.85 5.88 16.96
N GLN A 280 -12.24 6.49 15.83
CA GLN A 280 -13.33 7.47 15.80
C GLN A 280 -14.37 6.98 14.79
N GLY A 281 -15.45 6.40 15.30
CA GLY A 281 -16.72 6.30 14.61
C GLY A 281 -17.62 7.43 15.09
N GLU A 282 -18.11 8.25 14.17
CA GLU A 282 -19.09 9.31 14.44
C GLU A 282 -20.43 8.72 14.90
N GLU A 283 -20.92 9.15 16.07
CA GLU A 283 -22.29 8.91 16.51
C GLU A 283 -23.29 9.82 15.78
N LYS A 284 -24.42 9.25 15.33
CA LYS A 284 -25.67 10.00 15.17
C LYS A 284 -26.83 9.33 15.90
N LYS A 285 -27.50 10.17 16.70
CA LYS A 285 -28.69 9.95 17.53
C LYS A 285 -29.90 9.40 16.76
N GLY A 286 -30.72 8.65 17.50
CA GLY A 286 -32.17 8.55 17.28
C GLY A 286 -32.81 7.38 18.04
N LYS A 287 -33.21 7.58 19.30
CA LYS A 287 -34.12 6.68 20.02
C LYS A 287 -35.46 7.39 20.24
N SER A 288 -36.51 6.84 19.65
CA SER A 288 -37.90 7.11 19.99
C SER A 288 -38.39 6.09 21.03
N GLU A 289 -39.23 6.58 21.92
CA GLU A 289 -39.86 5.89 23.05
C GLU A 289 -40.83 4.78 22.60
N ALA A 290 -40.93 3.73 23.42
CA ALA A 290 -42.13 2.90 23.52
C ALA A 290 -42.24 2.40 24.95
N ASP A 291 -43.23 2.94 25.66
CA ASP A 291 -43.54 2.62 27.05
C ASP A 291 -44.54 1.46 27.11
N ALA A 292 -44.39 0.64 28.16
CA ALA A 292 -45.12 -0.61 28.35
C ALA A 292 -46.45 -0.40 29.07
N THR A 293 -47.48 -1.15 28.71
CA THR A 293 -48.56 -1.48 29.65
C THR A 293 -49.30 -2.77 29.25
N SER A 294 -49.25 -3.75 30.15
CA SER A 294 -50.18 -4.88 30.32
C SER A 294 -51.19 -4.49 31.43
N PRO A 295 -52.38 -5.14 31.64
CA PRO A 295 -52.52 -6.61 31.73
C PRO A 295 -53.90 -7.24 31.37
N ALA A 296 -53.95 -8.59 31.38
CA ALA A 296 -54.86 -9.43 32.18
C ALA A 296 -55.48 -10.66 31.44
N LYS A 297 -55.13 -11.84 31.97
CA LYS A 297 -55.89 -13.10 32.23
C LYS A 297 -57.08 -13.49 31.33
N ALA A 298 -57.07 -14.74 30.84
CA ALA A 298 -57.84 -15.86 31.44
C ALA A 298 -57.64 -17.18 30.65
N ASP A 299 -57.52 -18.27 31.41
CA ASP A 299 -57.57 -19.67 30.98
C ASP A 299 -58.85 -20.01 30.22
N THR A 300 -58.81 -21.04 29.35
CA THR A 300 -59.69 -22.24 29.38
C THR A 300 -59.27 -23.22 28.28
N GLN A 301 -58.84 -24.42 28.67
CA GLN A 301 -58.82 -25.63 27.83
C GLN A 301 -60.25 -26.13 27.59
N VAL A 302 -60.52 -26.78 26.45
CA VAL A 302 -61.12 -28.14 26.33
C VAL A 302 -61.60 -28.42 24.88
N ASN A 303 -61.13 -29.56 24.35
CA ASN A 303 -61.66 -30.57 23.39
C ASN A 303 -62.41 -30.12 22.10
N VAL A 304 -62.02 -30.52 20.88
CA VAL A 304 -61.93 -31.87 20.22
C VAL A 304 -63.30 -32.41 19.76
N GLU A 305 -63.29 -32.94 18.52
CA GLU A 305 -64.34 -33.57 17.67
C GLU A 305 -65.12 -32.59 16.77
N ASP A 306 -64.89 -32.52 15.46
CA ASP A 306 -65.07 -33.49 14.35
C ASP A 306 -66.55 -33.85 14.12
N ASP A 307 -67.16 -33.27 13.08
CA ASP A 307 -68.01 -34.05 12.16
C ASP A 307 -68.22 -33.30 10.83
N SER A 308 -68.20 -34.14 9.81
CA SER A 308 -68.43 -33.99 8.39
C SER A 308 -69.85 -33.58 7.98
N SER A 309 -69.97 -32.97 6.79
CA SER A 309 -71.00 -33.14 5.74
C SER A 309 -71.17 -31.82 4.95
N ARG A 310 -70.73 -31.77 3.68
CA ARG A 310 -71.55 -31.96 2.47
C ARG A 310 -72.87 -31.18 2.50
N THR A 311 -72.96 -30.11 1.70
CA THR A 311 -73.77 -30.03 0.47
C THR A 311 -73.58 -28.69 -0.23
N ASP A 312 -73.46 -28.77 -1.56
CA ASP A 312 -73.58 -27.76 -2.63
C ASP A 312 -72.55 -26.62 -2.75
#